data_AF-A0A1X2M233-F1
#
_entry.id   AF-A0A1X2M233-F1
#
_cell.length_a   1.000
_cell.length_b   1.000
_cell.length_c   1.000
_cell.angle_alpha   90.00
_cell.angle_beta   90.00
_cell.angle_gamma   90.00
#
_symmetry.space_group_name_H-M   'P 1'
#
loop_
_entity.id
_entity.type
_entity.pdbx_description
1 polymer ?
#
loop_
_entity_poly.entity_id
_entity_poly.type
_entity_poly.pdbx_seq_one_letter_code
_entity_poly.pdbx_strand_id
1 'polypeptide(L)'
;MWCPDPAGTNRLRWWDGSKWTEHYAQIPAPEPAVSAVPARSATHNSSLVTDYTLRPTGKPAMAPRGANGRNSSPLADVVAAATLEEPRYPLEEQIEVVGETYRTKDIRRVFQEAGVPITECGVTLKSVRCILVPEPWNEHDPNAVAVMIGQNHVGYLAAGLAASYTDGLQRIARRGSLATGEARIWVKSDDGIIRARVTILIPEASQFD
;
A
#
# COMPACT_ATOMS: atom_id res chain seq x y z
N MET A 1 20.58 1.52 -23.60
CA MET A 1 19.15 1.19 -23.44
C MET A 1 18.32 2.46 -23.53
N TRP A 2 17.20 2.44 -24.27
CA TRP A 2 16.28 3.58 -24.36
C TRP A 2 15.36 3.61 -23.13
N CYS A 3 15.33 4.72 -22.40
CA CYS A 3 14.49 4.88 -21.21
C CYS A 3 13.72 6.21 -21.28
N PRO A 4 12.57 6.37 -20.62
CA PRO A 4 11.86 7.64 -20.57
C PRO A 4 12.75 8.76 -20.02
N ASP A 5 12.79 9.89 -20.72
CA ASP A 5 13.64 11.02 -20.37
C ASP A 5 13.24 11.59 -18.99
N PRO A 6 14.16 11.63 -18.01
CA PRO A 6 13.86 12.06 -16.64
C PRO A 6 13.52 13.55 -16.52
N ALA A 7 13.79 14.37 -17.56
CA ALA A 7 13.38 15.77 -17.60
C ALA A 7 11.91 15.97 -18.04
N GLY A 8 11.15 14.89 -18.26
CA GLY A 8 9.71 14.96 -18.47
C GLY A 8 9.29 15.35 -19.90
N THR A 9 10.18 15.19 -20.89
CA THR A 9 9.90 15.57 -22.29
C THR A 9 8.99 14.59 -23.05
N ASN A 10 8.45 13.56 -22.39
CA ASN A 10 7.64 12.49 -22.98
C ASN A 10 8.31 11.84 -24.22
N ARG A 11 9.64 11.76 -24.17
CA ARG A 11 10.53 11.14 -25.16
C ARG A 11 11.38 10.08 -24.46
N LEU A 12 11.93 9.15 -25.22
CA LEU A 12 12.94 8.22 -24.74
C LEU A 12 14.33 8.87 -24.89
N ARG A 13 15.20 8.68 -23.91
CA ARG A 13 16.61 9.07 -23.90
C ARG A 13 17.49 7.83 -23.73
N TRP A 14 18.60 7.75 -24.45
CA TRP A 14 19.49 6.57 -24.40
C TRP A 14 20.46 6.63 -23.21
N TRP A 15 20.42 5.60 -22.36
CA TRP A 15 21.39 5.29 -21.31
C TRP A 15 22.48 4.37 -21.83
N ASP A 16 23.75 4.77 -21.74
CA ASP A 16 24.87 3.97 -22.26
C ASP A 16 25.38 2.88 -21.29
N GLY A 17 24.89 2.90 -20.03
CA GLY A 17 25.37 2.02 -18.97
C GLY A 17 26.01 2.80 -17.81
N SER A 18 26.56 3.99 -18.08
CA SER A 18 27.13 4.86 -17.03
C SER A 18 26.53 6.26 -16.98
N LYS A 19 26.03 6.79 -18.12
CA LYS A 19 25.39 8.11 -18.17
C LYS A 19 24.31 8.23 -19.24
N TRP A 20 23.46 9.24 -19.08
CA TRP A 20 22.45 9.61 -20.07
C TRP A 20 23.13 10.30 -21.25
N THR A 21 22.91 9.81 -22.47
CA THR A 21 23.43 10.40 -23.70
C THR A 21 22.45 11.41 -24.29
N GLU A 22 22.87 12.22 -25.26
CA GLU A 22 22.01 13.21 -25.94
C GLU A 22 21.16 12.60 -27.08
N HIS A 23 21.07 11.27 -27.16
CA HIS A 23 20.20 10.61 -28.13
C HIS A 23 18.77 10.52 -27.60
N TYR A 24 17.82 11.02 -28.39
CA TYR A 24 16.39 11.03 -28.09
C TYR A 24 15.59 10.28 -29.17
N ALA A 25 14.54 9.56 -28.75
CA ALA A 25 13.57 8.90 -29.63
C ALA A 25 12.13 9.21 -29.17
N GLN A 26 11.18 9.24 -30.10
CA GLN A 26 9.76 9.42 -29.74
C GLN A 26 9.17 8.11 -29.23
N ILE A 27 8.31 8.19 -28.21
CA ILE A 27 7.53 7.04 -27.75
C ILE A 27 6.44 6.80 -28.82
N PRO A 28 6.40 5.63 -29.49
CA PRO A 28 5.36 5.35 -30.46
C PRO A 28 3.99 5.31 -29.75
N ALA A 29 3.00 5.99 -30.33
CA ALA A 29 1.65 6.00 -29.79
C ALA A 29 1.06 4.58 -29.80
N PRO A 30 0.31 4.18 -28.75
CA PRO A 30 -0.28 2.85 -28.69
C PRO A 30 -1.31 2.67 -29.83
N GLU A 31 -1.08 1.70 -30.72
CA GLU A 31 -2.07 1.29 -31.71
C GLU A 31 -3.27 0.59 -31.05
N PRO A 32 -4.52 0.84 -31.50
CA PRO A 32 -5.70 0.21 -30.94
C PRO A 32 -5.76 -1.28 -31.30
N ALA A 33 -5.83 -2.13 -30.27
CA ALA A 33 -5.90 -3.58 -30.41
C ALA A 33 -7.20 -4.03 -31.11
N VAL A 34 -7.04 -4.76 -32.23
CA VAL A 34 -8.11 -5.42 -32.98
C VAL A 34 -8.65 -6.65 -32.24
N SER A 35 -9.97 -6.73 -32.15
CA SER A 35 -10.78 -7.85 -31.59
C SER A 35 -10.69 -9.14 -32.42
N ALA A 36 -10.61 -10.30 -31.75
CA ALA A 36 -11.10 -11.59 -32.25
C ALA A 36 -11.40 -12.61 -31.11
N VAL A 37 -12.65 -13.06 -31.11
CA VAL A 37 -13.42 -14.12 -30.38
C VAL A 37 -12.95 -15.58 -30.62
N PRO A 38 -13.57 -16.68 -30.07
CA PRO A 38 -14.35 -16.93 -28.84
C PRO A 38 -14.03 -18.27 -28.09
N ALA A 39 -14.84 -18.54 -27.06
CA ALA A 39 -14.86 -19.66 -26.09
C ALA A 39 -14.96 -21.10 -26.63
N ARG A 40 -14.49 -22.07 -25.82
CA ARG A 40 -14.86 -23.50 -25.89
C ARG A 40 -15.07 -24.10 -24.50
N SER A 41 -16.27 -24.66 -24.30
CA SER A 41 -16.68 -25.52 -23.20
C SER A 41 -16.04 -26.91 -23.31
N ALA A 42 -15.76 -27.57 -22.17
CA ALA A 42 -15.66 -29.03 -22.11
C ALA A 42 -16.02 -29.55 -20.72
N THR A 43 -17.05 -30.39 -20.70
CA THR A 43 -17.60 -31.20 -19.61
C THR A 43 -16.81 -32.53 -19.51
N HIS A 44 -16.55 -33.04 -18.30
CA HIS A 44 -16.68 -34.48 -18.00
C HIS A 44 -16.63 -34.81 -16.50
N ASN A 45 -17.50 -35.76 -16.12
CA ASN A 45 -17.81 -36.33 -14.81
C ASN A 45 -16.76 -37.32 -14.26
N SER A 46 -16.88 -37.57 -12.95
CA SER A 46 -17.10 -38.88 -12.26
C SER A 46 -16.09 -39.11 -11.12
N SER A 47 -16.44 -38.95 -9.83
CA SER A 47 -17.22 -39.83 -8.92
C SER A 47 -16.48 -41.09 -8.43
N LEU A 48 -16.17 -41.14 -7.12
CA LEU A 48 -16.17 -42.30 -6.20
C LEU A 48 -16.28 -41.74 -4.75
N VAL A 49 -17.47 -41.67 -4.14
CA VAL A 49 -18.03 -42.62 -3.13
C VAL A 49 -17.09 -42.97 -1.98
N THR A 50 -17.46 -42.57 -0.75
CA THR A 50 -17.81 -43.52 0.34
C THR A 50 -18.60 -42.79 1.42
N ASP A 51 -19.78 -43.36 1.67
CA ASP A 51 -20.80 -43.04 2.65
C ASP A 51 -20.34 -43.44 4.07
N TYR A 52 -20.56 -42.57 5.06
CA TYR A 52 -20.96 -43.02 6.39
C TYR A 52 -21.96 -42.02 6.96
N THR A 53 -23.22 -42.37 6.83
CA THR A 53 -24.35 -41.70 7.47
C THR A 53 -24.42 -42.08 8.96
N LEU A 54 -24.31 -41.11 9.87
CA LEU A 54 -24.93 -41.18 11.20
C LEU A 54 -25.67 -39.86 11.49
N ARG A 55 -26.94 -40.02 11.84
CA ARG A 55 -28.00 -39.01 11.98
C ARG A 55 -28.11 -38.50 13.45
N PRO A 56 -29.01 -37.55 13.77
CA PRO A 56 -28.65 -36.32 14.47
C PRO A 56 -29.12 -36.28 15.94
N THR A 57 -28.48 -35.45 16.76
CA THR A 57 -29.05 -34.96 18.01
C THR A 57 -28.93 -33.45 18.05
N GLY A 58 -30.08 -32.77 18.01
CA GLY A 58 -30.17 -31.32 18.05
C GLY A 58 -29.95 -30.75 19.44
N LYS A 59 -29.36 -29.55 19.48
CA LYS A 59 -29.64 -28.45 20.42
C LYS A 59 -29.28 -27.13 19.72
N PRO A 60 -30.03 -26.03 19.95
CA PRO A 60 -29.99 -24.86 19.09
C PRO A 60 -28.83 -23.93 19.48
N ALA A 61 -27.90 -23.68 18.56
CA ALA A 61 -26.97 -22.57 18.66
C ALA A 61 -27.39 -21.51 17.64
N MET A 62 -27.87 -20.39 18.17
CA MET A 62 -28.17 -19.17 17.44
C MET A 62 -26.90 -18.68 16.73
N ALA A 63 -26.83 -18.91 15.43
CA ALA A 63 -25.77 -18.37 14.58
C ALA A 63 -26.19 -16.99 14.06
N PRO A 64 -25.37 -15.94 14.20
CA PRO A 64 -25.44 -14.84 13.25
C PRO A 64 -24.78 -15.30 11.95
N ARG A 65 -25.58 -15.28 10.89
CA ARG A 65 -25.20 -15.59 9.52
C ARG A 65 -24.85 -14.28 8.82
N GLY A 66 -23.60 -14.13 8.41
CA GLY A 66 -23.07 -13.06 7.55
C GLY A 66 -21.54 -13.15 7.51
N ALA A 67 -20.91 -13.99 6.70
CA ALA A 67 -20.72 -13.84 5.25
C ALA A 67 -19.87 -12.61 4.84
N ASN A 68 -18.59 -12.54 5.27
CA ASN A 68 -17.43 -12.35 4.38
C ASN A 68 -16.14 -12.30 5.22
N GLY A 69 -15.34 -13.36 5.20
CA GLY A 69 -14.01 -13.39 5.81
C GLY A 69 -12.99 -12.58 5.01
N ARG A 70 -13.10 -11.25 5.01
CA ARG A 70 -11.94 -10.39 4.78
C ARG A 70 -11.23 -10.30 6.13
N ASN A 71 -10.06 -10.91 6.26
CA ASN A 71 -9.13 -10.64 7.35
C ASN A 71 -8.69 -9.17 7.26
N SER A 72 -9.54 -8.24 7.71
CA SER A 72 -9.17 -6.83 7.82
C SER A 72 -8.13 -6.70 8.94
N SER A 73 -7.04 -6.01 8.63
CA SER A 73 -6.07 -5.61 9.65
C SER A 73 -6.77 -4.62 10.61
N PRO A 74 -6.56 -4.70 11.94
CA PRO A 74 -7.11 -3.72 12.89
C PRO A 74 -6.80 -2.26 12.49
N LEU A 75 -5.63 -2.03 11.89
CA LEU A 75 -5.24 -0.74 11.33
C LEU A 75 -6.14 -0.29 10.17
N ALA A 76 -6.52 -1.21 9.28
CA ALA A 76 -7.41 -0.90 8.17
C ALA A 76 -8.82 -0.53 8.68
N ASP A 77 -9.32 -1.24 9.70
CA ASP A 77 -10.60 -0.93 10.33
C ASP A 77 -10.58 0.47 11.01
N VAL A 78 -9.49 0.82 11.69
CA VAL A 78 -9.30 2.17 12.27
C VAL A 78 -9.33 3.24 11.18
N VAL A 79 -8.61 3.04 10.07
CA VAL A 79 -8.62 4.00 8.95
C VAL A 79 -10.00 4.10 8.30
N ALA A 80 -10.71 2.98 8.14
CA ALA A 80 -12.05 2.96 7.55
C ALA A 80 -13.11 3.65 8.42
N ALA A 81 -12.94 3.60 9.74
CA ALA A 81 -13.87 4.20 10.70
C ALA A 81 -13.59 5.70 10.99
N ALA A 82 -12.37 6.18 10.73
CA ALA A 82 -11.95 7.53 11.08
C ALA A 82 -12.16 8.55 9.95
N THR A 83 -12.36 9.81 10.34
CA THR A 83 -12.29 10.95 9.42
C THR A 83 -10.83 11.31 9.16
N LEU A 84 -10.42 11.38 7.89
CA LEU A 84 -9.07 11.78 7.55
C LEU A 84 -8.97 13.30 7.51
N GLU A 85 -8.13 13.88 8.36
CA GLU A 85 -7.84 15.31 8.30
C GLU A 85 -7.09 15.66 7.00
N GLU A 86 -7.24 16.88 6.53
CA GLU A 86 -6.35 17.40 5.50
C GLU A 86 -4.92 17.55 6.06
N PRO A 87 -3.87 17.32 5.24
CA PRO A 87 -2.49 17.52 5.69
C PRO A 87 -2.32 18.93 6.24
N ARG A 88 -1.80 19.05 7.48
CA ARG A 88 -1.46 20.36 8.04
C ARG A 88 -0.20 20.86 7.33
N TYR A 89 -0.20 22.12 6.91
CA TYR A 89 0.97 22.71 6.28
C TYR A 89 1.71 23.61 7.26
N PRO A 90 3.05 23.70 7.17
CA PRO A 90 3.91 23.11 6.13
C PRO A 90 4.33 21.65 6.39
N LEU A 91 4.58 20.88 5.32
CA LEU A 91 5.05 19.47 5.38
C LEU A 91 6.59 19.42 5.32
N GLU A 92 7.25 19.95 6.35
CA GLU A 92 8.72 20.16 6.34
C GLU A 92 9.49 18.94 6.82
N GLU A 93 8.88 18.06 7.61
CA GLU A 93 9.53 16.87 8.17
C GLU A 93 9.55 15.74 7.14
N GLN A 94 10.75 15.43 6.62
CA GLN A 94 10.98 14.29 5.75
C GLN A 94 11.47 13.08 6.55
N ILE A 95 10.64 12.05 6.67
CA ILE A 95 10.91 10.88 7.52
C ILE A 95 10.99 9.62 6.68
N GLU A 96 12.04 8.83 6.90
CA GLU A 96 12.12 7.46 6.38
C GLU A 96 11.28 6.53 7.26
N VAL A 97 10.35 5.83 6.63
CA VAL A 97 9.50 4.83 7.29
C VAL A 97 10.32 3.55 7.46
N VAL A 98 10.14 2.87 8.59
CA VAL A 98 10.82 1.63 8.93
C VAL A 98 9.89 0.43 8.81
N GLY A 99 10.48 -0.75 8.58
CA GLY A 99 9.73 -2.01 8.55
C GLY A 99 9.00 -2.28 7.23
N GLU A 100 9.21 -1.46 6.20
CA GLU A 100 8.60 -1.60 4.87
C GLU A 100 8.96 -2.93 4.19
N THR A 101 10.13 -3.49 4.52
CA THR A 101 10.56 -4.81 4.04
C THR A 101 9.60 -5.93 4.48
N TYR A 102 8.95 -5.83 5.65
CA TYR A 102 7.95 -6.81 6.11
C TYR A 102 6.57 -6.58 5.49
N ARG A 103 6.38 -5.46 4.78
CA ARG A 103 5.11 -5.00 4.22
C ARG A 103 5.04 -5.10 2.70
N THR A 104 5.83 -5.98 2.11
CA THR A 104 5.91 -6.15 0.65
C THR A 104 4.55 -6.42 -0.01
N LYS A 105 3.66 -7.18 0.64
CA LYS A 105 2.34 -7.51 0.09
C LYS A 105 1.44 -6.27 -0.01
N ASP A 106 1.38 -5.50 1.07
CA ASP A 106 0.65 -4.24 1.15
C ASP A 106 1.21 -3.21 0.18
N ILE A 107 2.53 -3.08 0.08
CA ILE A 107 3.18 -2.18 -0.88
C ILE A 107 2.83 -2.57 -2.32
N ARG A 108 2.88 -3.87 -2.68
CA ARG A 108 2.43 -4.32 -4.01
C ARG A 108 0.99 -3.91 -4.29
N ARG A 109 0.10 -3.99 -3.30
CA ARG A 109 -1.30 -3.56 -3.43
C ARG A 109 -1.42 -2.06 -3.63
N VAL A 110 -0.65 -1.23 -2.93
CA VAL A 110 -0.62 0.23 -3.17
C VAL A 110 -0.31 0.56 -4.63
N PHE A 111 0.69 -0.09 -5.22
CA PHE A 111 1.04 0.12 -6.64
C PHE A 111 -0.04 -0.41 -7.60
N GLN A 112 -0.64 -1.55 -7.27
CA GLN A 112 -1.76 -2.10 -8.03
C GLN A 112 -2.97 -1.16 -8.03
N GLU A 113 -3.34 -0.61 -6.87
CA GLU A 113 -4.45 0.35 -6.70
C GLU A 113 -4.16 1.68 -7.41
N ALA A 114 -2.90 2.10 -7.45
CA ALA A 114 -2.46 3.26 -8.23
C ALA A 114 -2.43 2.99 -9.75
N GLY A 115 -2.60 1.73 -10.20
CA GLY A 115 -2.50 1.35 -11.61
C GLY A 115 -1.07 1.43 -12.16
N VAL A 116 -0.06 1.43 -11.30
CA VAL A 116 1.35 1.60 -11.69
C VAL A 116 2.08 0.26 -11.57
N PRO A 117 2.52 -0.34 -12.69
CA PRO A 117 3.21 -1.62 -12.65
C PRO A 117 4.60 -1.49 -12.02
N ILE A 118 4.94 -2.44 -11.15
CA ILE A 118 6.28 -2.54 -10.56
C ILE A 118 7.23 -3.13 -11.60
N THR A 119 8.36 -2.47 -11.83
CA THR A 119 9.38 -2.86 -12.82
C THR A 119 10.72 -3.17 -12.18
N GLU A 120 11.62 -3.78 -12.96
CA GLU A 120 13.01 -4.06 -12.56
C GLU A 120 13.89 -2.81 -12.50
N CYS A 121 13.53 -1.74 -13.21
CA CYS A 121 14.20 -0.44 -13.08
C CYS A 121 13.76 0.33 -11.81
N GLY A 122 12.70 -0.15 -11.17
CA GLY A 122 12.02 0.54 -10.09
C GLY A 122 11.09 1.64 -10.59
N VAL A 123 10.12 1.97 -9.74
CA VAL A 123 9.09 2.96 -10.00
C VAL A 123 8.80 3.75 -8.72
N THR A 124 8.39 5.01 -8.88
CA THR A 124 8.10 5.90 -7.74
C THR A 124 6.69 6.46 -7.84
N LEU A 125 5.92 6.26 -6.77
CA LEU A 125 4.73 7.05 -6.50
C LEU A 125 5.13 8.29 -5.70
N LYS A 126 4.69 9.46 -6.14
CA LYS A 126 4.99 10.76 -5.51
C LYS A 126 3.70 11.39 -4.99
N SER A 127 3.80 12.13 -3.88
CA SER A 127 2.70 12.90 -3.28
C SER A 127 1.43 12.07 -3.09
N VAL A 128 1.59 10.82 -2.65
CA VAL A 128 0.47 9.95 -2.28
C VAL A 128 0.07 10.29 -0.85
N ARG A 129 -1.23 10.40 -0.56
CA ARG A 129 -1.68 10.64 0.82
C ARG A 129 -1.25 9.49 1.73
N CYS A 130 -0.55 9.81 2.82
CA CYS A 130 -0.30 8.90 3.92
C CYS A 130 -1.17 9.25 5.13
N ILE A 131 -1.42 8.25 5.97
CA ILE A 131 -2.27 8.34 7.15
C ILE A 131 -1.45 7.81 8.33
N LEU A 132 -1.39 8.59 9.39
CA LEU A 132 -0.68 8.25 10.61
C LEU A 132 -1.65 7.64 11.61
N VAL A 133 -1.42 6.39 12.01
CA VAL A 133 -2.30 5.64 12.92
C VAL A 133 -1.53 5.31 14.20
N PRO A 134 -1.83 5.95 15.33
CA PRO A 134 -1.23 5.58 16.61
C PRO A 134 -1.74 4.20 17.06
N GLU A 135 -0.84 3.35 17.55
CA GLU A 135 -1.13 1.99 18.02
C GLU A 135 -0.79 1.82 19.51
N PRO A 136 -1.54 2.43 20.45
CA PRO A 136 -1.30 2.24 21.90
C PRO A 136 -1.46 0.79 22.38
N TRP A 137 -2.09 -0.06 21.57
CA TRP A 137 -2.27 -1.49 21.82
C TRP A 137 -1.13 -2.36 21.23
N ASN A 138 -0.10 -1.77 20.64
CA ASN A 138 1.01 -2.51 20.07
C ASN A 138 1.85 -3.16 21.19
N GLU A 139 2.05 -4.48 21.09
CA GLU A 139 2.75 -5.27 22.11
C GLU A 139 4.24 -4.90 22.23
N HIS A 140 4.86 -4.40 21.16
CA HIS A 140 6.29 -4.11 21.10
C HIS A 140 6.62 -2.68 21.53
N ASP A 141 5.78 -1.71 21.13
CA ASP A 141 5.98 -0.29 21.42
C ASP A 141 4.62 0.42 21.57
N PRO A 142 4.22 0.85 22.78
CA PRO A 142 2.97 1.57 22.98
C PRO A 142 2.94 2.96 22.32
N ASN A 143 4.09 3.47 21.85
CA ASN A 143 4.20 4.70 21.06
C ASN A 143 4.30 4.42 19.55
N ALA A 144 4.05 3.19 19.10
CA ALA A 144 4.10 2.87 17.69
C ALA A 144 3.10 3.70 16.89
N VAL A 145 3.57 4.28 15.78
CA VAL A 145 2.74 4.98 14.80
C VAL A 145 2.89 4.27 13.47
N ALA A 146 1.82 3.58 13.05
CA ALA A 146 1.75 2.94 11.75
C ALA A 146 1.51 3.98 10.65
N VAL A 147 2.16 3.77 9.51
CA VAL A 147 2.00 4.55 8.30
C VAL A 147 1.17 3.74 7.32
N MET A 148 0.02 4.30 6.95
CA MET A 148 -0.94 3.69 6.06
C MET A 148 -1.04 4.47 4.74
N ILE A 149 -1.26 3.76 3.63
CA ILE A 149 -1.58 4.33 2.32
C ILE A 149 -2.90 3.70 1.86
N GLY A 150 -3.98 4.49 1.87
CA GLY A 150 -5.32 3.95 1.71
C GLY A 150 -5.63 2.97 2.85
N GLN A 151 -5.80 1.68 2.53
CA GLN A 151 -6.06 0.62 3.49
C GLN A 151 -4.84 -0.29 3.73
N ASN A 152 -3.68 0.08 3.18
CA ASN A 152 -2.49 -0.76 3.15
C ASN A 152 -1.44 -0.24 4.14
N HIS A 153 -0.93 -1.13 4.98
CA HIS A 153 0.10 -0.80 5.97
C HIS A 153 1.49 -0.85 5.31
N VAL A 154 2.17 0.29 5.19
CA VAL A 154 3.47 0.38 4.49
C VAL A 154 4.68 0.39 5.42
N GLY A 155 4.49 0.60 6.72
CA GLY A 155 5.53 0.52 7.75
C GLY A 155 5.20 1.38 8.95
N TYR A 156 6.23 1.72 9.73
CA TYR A 156 6.13 2.49 10.97
C TYR A 156 6.99 3.74 10.94
N LEU A 157 6.66 4.74 11.77
CA LEU A 157 7.65 5.72 12.19
C LEU A 157 8.74 5.03 13.02
N ALA A 158 9.98 5.49 12.93
CA ALA A 158 11.05 5.02 13.81
C ALA A 158 10.67 5.30 15.28
N ALA A 159 10.83 4.32 16.17
CA ALA A 159 10.33 4.37 17.56
C ALA A 159 10.71 5.65 18.32
N GLY A 160 11.96 6.10 18.19
CA GLY A 160 12.44 7.33 18.84
C GLY A 160 11.71 8.59 18.36
N LEU A 161 11.31 8.63 17.09
CA LEU A 161 10.52 9.73 16.54
C LEU A 161 9.03 9.57 16.86
N ALA A 162 8.51 8.34 16.83
CA ALA A 162 7.11 8.03 17.08
C ALA A 162 6.65 8.53 18.47
N ALA A 163 7.53 8.47 19.48
CA ALA A 163 7.27 9.01 20.82
C ALA A 163 6.90 10.51 20.82
N SER A 164 7.50 11.31 19.92
CA SER A 164 7.21 12.76 19.82
C SER A 164 5.86 13.06 19.19
N TYR A 165 5.36 12.18 18.31
CA TYR A 165 4.09 12.38 17.59
C TYR A 165 2.89 11.75 18.31
N THR A 166 3.12 10.70 19.10
CA THR A 166 2.06 9.82 19.61
C THR A 166 0.98 10.56 20.41
N ASP A 167 1.34 11.47 21.31
CA ASP A 167 0.35 12.13 22.16
C ASP A 167 -0.64 12.98 21.35
N GLY A 168 -0.13 13.83 20.45
CA GLY A 168 -0.93 14.66 19.54
C GLY A 168 -1.78 13.82 18.58
N LEU A 169 -1.19 12.77 18.00
CA LEU A 169 -1.92 11.85 17.12
C LEU A 169 -3.03 11.10 17.85
N GLN A 170 -2.79 10.63 19.09
CA GLN A 170 -3.83 9.99 19.89
C GLN A 170 -4.95 10.95 20.28
N ARG A 171 -4.64 12.23 20.51
CA ARG A 171 -5.66 13.27 20.78
C ARG A 171 -6.60 13.46 19.60
N ILE A 172 -6.07 13.43 18.38
CA ILE A 172 -6.86 13.48 17.14
C ILE A 172 -7.65 12.17 16.95
N ALA A 173 -7.03 11.01 17.18
CA ALA A 173 -7.66 9.69 17.09
C ALA A 173 -8.86 9.53 18.05
N ARG A 174 -8.74 10.04 19.29
CA ARG A 174 -9.85 10.03 20.27
C ARG A 174 -11.07 10.84 19.83
N ARG A 175 -10.91 11.79 18.90
CA ARG A 175 -11.98 12.56 18.28
C ARG A 175 -12.55 11.88 17.02
N GLY A 176 -12.11 10.65 16.72
CA GLY A 176 -12.52 9.90 15.53
C GLY A 176 -11.86 10.39 14.24
N SER A 177 -10.74 11.10 14.33
CA SER A 177 -10.01 11.62 13.17
C SER A 177 -8.58 11.06 13.10
N LEU A 178 -7.95 11.11 11.93
CA LEU A 178 -6.54 10.73 11.75
C LEU A 178 -5.78 11.82 11.00
N ALA A 179 -4.56 12.07 11.45
CA ALA A 179 -3.65 12.97 10.77
C ALA A 179 -3.17 12.35 9.44
N THR A 180 -2.96 13.22 8.45
CA THR A 180 -2.45 12.82 7.15
C THR A 180 -1.23 13.65 6.73
N GLY A 181 -0.51 13.13 5.75
CA GLY A 181 0.61 13.80 5.10
C GLY A 181 0.79 13.30 3.67
N GLU A 182 1.97 13.53 3.12
CA GLU A 182 2.35 13.00 1.81
C GLU A 182 3.38 11.88 1.95
N ALA A 183 3.36 10.94 1.00
CA ALA A 183 4.31 9.87 0.87
C ALA A 183 4.91 9.84 -0.53
N ARG A 184 6.21 9.54 -0.55
CA ARG A 184 6.97 9.10 -1.70
C ARG A 184 7.36 7.65 -1.48
N ILE A 185 6.93 6.79 -2.40
CA ILE A 185 7.19 5.35 -2.31
C ILE A 185 7.96 4.96 -3.56
N TRP A 186 9.19 4.50 -3.38
CA TRP A 186 9.96 3.85 -4.43
C TRP A 186 9.91 2.34 -4.24
N VAL A 187 9.71 1.60 -5.32
CA VAL A 187 9.71 0.14 -5.30
C VAL A 187 10.39 -0.41 -6.55
N LYS A 188 11.14 -1.50 -6.40
CA LYS A 188 11.75 -2.26 -7.49
C LYS A 188 11.50 -3.75 -7.27
N SER A 189 11.26 -4.49 -8.35
CA SER A 189 11.31 -5.95 -8.34
C SER A 189 12.65 -6.43 -8.90
N ASP A 190 13.40 -7.22 -8.15
CA ASP A 190 14.71 -7.75 -8.51
C ASP A 190 14.67 -9.26 -8.32
N ASP A 191 14.64 -10.03 -9.40
CA ASP A 191 14.57 -11.50 -9.35
C ASP A 191 13.43 -12.04 -8.45
N GLY A 192 12.26 -11.40 -8.52
CA GLY A 192 11.09 -11.72 -7.70
C GLY A 192 11.10 -11.15 -6.27
N ILE A 193 12.25 -10.65 -5.79
CA ILE A 193 12.37 -9.94 -4.52
C ILE A 193 11.97 -8.48 -4.71
N ILE A 194 11.08 -7.98 -3.86
CA ILE A 194 10.72 -6.56 -3.88
C ILE A 194 11.59 -5.82 -2.89
N ARG A 195 12.19 -4.72 -3.36
CA ARG A 195 12.80 -3.71 -2.51
C ARG A 195 11.93 -2.47 -2.55
N ALA A 196 11.61 -1.93 -1.38
CA ALA A 196 10.84 -0.71 -1.25
C ALA A 196 11.57 0.27 -0.35
N ARG A 197 11.38 1.56 -0.63
CA ARG A 197 11.73 2.65 0.27
C ARG A 197 10.54 3.58 0.35
N VAL A 198 10.10 3.86 1.57
CA VAL A 198 8.97 4.74 1.85
C VAL A 198 9.50 5.94 2.60
N THR A 199 9.22 7.12 2.09
CA THR A 199 9.54 8.40 2.74
C THR A 199 8.25 9.19 2.85
N ILE A 200 7.97 9.74 4.02
CA ILE A 200 6.80 10.60 4.24
C ILE A 200 7.24 12.04 4.48
N LEU A 201 6.34 12.97 4.15
CA LEU A 201 6.41 14.39 4.41
C LEU A 201 5.21 14.71 5.30
N ILE A 202 5.47 15.06 6.56
CA ILE A 202 4.44 15.30 7.56
C ILE A 202 4.68 16.65 8.25
N PRO A 203 3.65 17.21 8.93
CA PRO A 203 3.80 18.37 9.80
C PRO A 203 4.77 18.08 10.94
N GLU A 204 5.40 19.10 11.53
CA GLU A 204 6.18 18.91 12.76
C GLU A 204 5.31 18.38 13.91
N ALA A 205 5.90 17.60 14.81
CA ALA A 205 5.19 17.01 15.96
C ALA A 205 4.40 18.05 16.79
N SER A 206 4.96 19.25 16.95
CA SER A 206 4.34 20.38 17.66
C SER A 206 3.04 20.89 17.02
N GLN A 207 2.84 20.64 15.72
CA GLN A 207 1.60 21.02 15.03
C GLN A 207 0.43 20.09 15.35
N PHE A 208 0.66 19.01 16.09
CA PHE A 208 -0.37 18.07 16.54
C PHE A 208 -0.76 18.24 18.01
N ASP A 209 -0.17 19.20 18.73
CA ASP A 209 -0.54 19.49 20.12
C ASP A 209 -1.96 20.10 20.24
#